data_AF-A0A8S3SUT5-F1
#
_entry.id   AF-A0A8S3SUT5-F1
#
_cell.length_a   1.000
_cell.length_b   1.000
_cell.length_c   1.000
_cell.angle_alpha   90.00
_cell.angle_beta   90.00
_cell.angle_gamma   90.00
#
_symmetry.space_group_name_H-M   'P 1'
#
loop_
_entity.id
_entity.type
_entity.pdbx_description
1 polymer ?
#
loop_
_entity_poly.entity_id
_entity_poly.type
_entity_poly.pdbx_seq_one_letter_code
_entity_poly.pdbx_strand_id
1 'polypeptide(L)'
;MLQSYFLIIVLLALPVYILVARTSSCPKPCICWKKDGTASCRGALLRFVPVFPTYVTQLYFSGNLLETINASTFRNLEGLKLVFISLGQNGITHITADAFIGFRFLLELDLRWNPKLTPSMVADAVAHINCINFKHIILNRMIWRNEPTELYISLSHFNIQKLEMLENNFENLNMTLLSENLVQLKELSIGYGIISIIQPGYFQKLEILDLHYNNRIPLTKFFLK
;
A
#
# COMPACT_ATOMS: atom_id res chain seq x y z
N MET A 1 -64.55 -16.64 -22.55
CA MET A 1 -63.28 -17.39 -22.62
C MET A 1 -62.33 -16.63 -23.55
N LEU A 2 -61.44 -15.78 -23.01
CA LEU A 2 -60.25 -15.16 -23.65
C LEU A 2 -59.75 -13.93 -22.85
N GLN A 3 -59.77 -13.98 -21.51
CA GLN A 3 -59.29 -12.88 -20.64
C GLN A 3 -58.16 -13.30 -19.68
N SER A 4 -57.60 -14.50 -19.82
CA SER A 4 -56.68 -15.08 -18.82
C SER A 4 -55.27 -15.40 -19.32
N TYR A 5 -54.94 -15.17 -20.59
CA TYR A 5 -53.62 -15.50 -21.15
C TYR A 5 -52.65 -14.32 -21.27
N PHE A 6 -53.12 -13.08 -21.09
CA PHE A 6 -52.29 -11.89 -21.24
C PHE A 6 -51.48 -11.50 -19.99
N LEU A 7 -51.81 -12.05 -18.82
CA LEU A 7 -51.07 -11.79 -17.57
C LEU A 7 -49.87 -12.72 -17.34
N ILE A 8 -49.72 -13.80 -18.13
CA ILE A 8 -48.67 -14.80 -17.89
C ILE A 8 -47.39 -14.51 -18.69
N ILE A 9 -47.45 -13.69 -19.74
CA ILE A 9 -46.29 -13.46 -20.63
C ILE A 9 -45.38 -12.30 -20.14
N VAL A 10 -45.84 -11.45 -19.22
CA VAL A 10 -45.03 -10.32 -18.71
C VAL A 10 -44.09 -10.73 -17.55
N LEU A 11 -44.22 -11.96 -17.01
CA LEU A 11 -43.34 -12.46 -15.94
C LEU A 11 -42.05 -13.14 -16.44
N LEU A 12 -41.86 -13.33 -17.75
CA LEU A 12 -40.63 -13.90 -18.32
C LEU A 12 -39.60 -12.85 -18.78
N ALA A 13 -39.93 -11.56 -18.66
CA ALA A 13 -39.01 -10.46 -18.91
C ALA A 13 -38.76 -9.65 -17.63
N LEU A 14 -38.63 -10.33 -16.48
CA LEU A 14 -37.73 -9.77 -15.47
C LEU A 14 -36.36 -9.72 -16.15
N PRO A 15 -35.71 -8.55 -16.28
CA PRO A 15 -34.30 -8.56 -16.54
C PRO A 15 -33.74 -9.32 -15.36
N VAL A 16 -33.34 -10.56 -15.58
CA VAL A 16 -32.34 -11.17 -14.75
C VAL A 16 -31.24 -10.13 -14.82
N TYR A 17 -31.11 -9.32 -13.77
CA TYR A 17 -29.91 -8.60 -13.48
C TYR A 17 -28.90 -9.72 -13.25
N ILE A 18 -28.45 -10.32 -14.34
CA ILE A 18 -27.26 -11.12 -14.37
C ILE A 18 -26.26 -10.05 -13.99
N LEU A 19 -25.92 -10.02 -12.70
CA LEU A 19 -24.60 -9.63 -12.27
C LEU A 19 -23.71 -10.58 -13.07
N VAL A 20 -23.39 -10.18 -14.30
CA VAL A 20 -22.35 -10.82 -15.07
C VAL A 20 -21.14 -10.52 -14.21
N ALA A 21 -20.81 -11.45 -13.32
CA ALA A 21 -19.55 -11.43 -12.63
C ALA A 21 -18.54 -11.25 -13.77
N ARG A 22 -17.90 -10.08 -13.82
CA ARG A 22 -16.87 -9.80 -14.82
C ARG A 22 -15.80 -10.86 -14.59
N THR A 23 -15.87 -11.95 -15.35
CA THR A 23 -14.83 -12.97 -15.42
C THR A 23 -13.79 -12.42 -16.37
N SER A 24 -13.08 -11.40 -15.92
CA SER A 24 -11.92 -10.87 -16.60
C SER A 24 -10.88 -11.99 -16.71
N SER A 25 -10.38 -12.20 -17.92
CA SER A 25 -9.17 -12.98 -18.14
C SER A 25 -7.96 -12.19 -17.61
N CYS A 26 -6.84 -12.87 -17.37
CA CYS A 26 -5.61 -12.18 -16.99
C CYS A 26 -5.18 -11.20 -18.11
N PRO A 27 -5.03 -9.90 -17.82
CA PRO A 27 -4.68 -8.93 -18.85
C PRO A 27 -3.23 -9.14 -19.32
N LYS A 28 -2.98 -9.16 -20.63
CA LYS A 28 -1.61 -9.12 -21.16
C LYS A 28 -1.06 -7.69 -21.00
N PRO A 29 0.23 -7.51 -20.66
CA PRO A 29 1.29 -8.51 -20.55
C PRO A 29 1.46 -9.11 -19.13
N CYS A 30 0.48 -8.94 -18.24
CA CYS A 30 0.53 -9.49 -16.89
C CYS A 30 0.37 -11.02 -16.89
N ILE A 31 0.87 -11.64 -15.82
CA ILE A 31 0.73 -13.07 -15.54
C ILE A 31 -0.04 -13.23 -14.23
N CYS A 32 -1.03 -14.12 -14.21
CA CYS A 32 -1.89 -14.34 -13.05
C CYS A 32 -1.88 -15.80 -12.62
N TRP A 33 -1.72 -16.04 -11.32
CA TRP A 33 -1.73 -17.36 -10.69
C TRP A 33 -2.97 -17.49 -9.81
N LYS A 34 -3.94 -18.29 -10.25
CA LYS A 34 -5.22 -18.47 -9.55
C LYS A 34 -5.09 -19.10 -8.18
N LYS A 35 -4.15 -20.04 -8.00
CA LYS A 35 -3.92 -20.73 -6.73
C LYS A 35 -3.48 -19.77 -5.62
N ASP A 36 -2.65 -18.79 -5.96
CA ASP A 36 -2.05 -17.85 -5.01
C ASP A 36 -2.80 -16.51 -4.93
N GLY A 37 -3.78 -16.30 -5.82
CA GLY A 37 -4.48 -15.02 -5.94
C GLY A 37 -3.59 -13.89 -6.45
N THR A 38 -2.52 -14.21 -7.18
CA THR A 38 -1.48 -13.25 -7.56
C THR A 38 -1.62 -12.80 -9.01
N ALA A 39 -1.43 -11.51 -9.25
CA ALA A 39 -1.16 -10.95 -10.57
C ALA A 39 0.16 -10.17 -10.55
N SER A 40 1.02 -10.42 -11.55
CA SER A 40 2.27 -9.69 -11.74
C SER A 40 2.30 -9.01 -13.10
N CYS A 41 2.57 -7.71 -13.07
CA CYS A 41 2.77 -6.85 -14.23
C CYS A 41 4.11 -6.10 -14.12
N ARG A 42 5.09 -6.66 -13.41
CA ARG A 42 6.35 -5.94 -13.15
C ARG A 42 7.08 -5.62 -14.45
N GLY A 43 7.56 -4.38 -14.60
CA GLY A 43 8.32 -3.98 -15.78
C GLY A 43 7.53 -3.95 -17.09
N ALA A 44 6.19 -3.96 -17.03
CA ALA A 44 5.31 -4.10 -18.19
C ALA A 44 5.09 -2.80 -18.99
N LEU A 45 5.74 -1.69 -18.60
CA LEU A 45 5.60 -0.36 -19.20
C LEU A 45 4.15 0.17 -19.24
N LEU A 46 3.32 -0.29 -18.30
CA LEU A 46 1.90 0.10 -18.23
C LEU A 46 1.75 1.53 -17.67
N ARG A 47 0.84 2.30 -18.27
CA ARG A 47 0.47 3.66 -17.82
C ARG A 47 -0.88 3.73 -17.11
N PHE A 48 -1.57 2.59 -17.00
CA PHE A 48 -2.84 2.45 -16.31
C PHE A 48 -2.96 1.04 -15.74
N VAL A 49 -3.82 0.88 -14.73
CA VAL A 49 -4.09 -0.42 -14.11
C VAL A 49 -5.20 -1.13 -14.90
N PRO A 50 -4.95 -2.32 -15.50
CA PRO A 50 -5.97 -3.05 -16.25
C PRO A 50 -6.98 -3.76 -15.33
N VAL A 51 -8.03 -4.32 -15.91
CA VAL A 51 -9.01 -5.15 -15.16
C VAL A 51 -8.41 -6.54 -14.91
N PHE A 52 -8.49 -7.01 -13.66
CA PHE A 52 -7.98 -8.33 -13.27
C PHE A 52 -9.11 -9.30 -12.91
N PRO A 53 -8.86 -10.62 -13.01
CA PRO A 53 -9.80 -11.64 -12.52
C PRO A 53 -10.16 -11.44 -11.03
N THR A 54 -11.39 -11.80 -10.65
CA THR A 54 -11.92 -11.57 -9.28
C THR A 54 -11.19 -12.33 -8.17
N TYR A 55 -10.43 -13.38 -8.50
CA TYR A 55 -9.63 -14.13 -7.53
C TYR A 55 -8.34 -13.41 -7.13
N VAL A 56 -7.97 -12.32 -7.80
CA VAL A 56 -6.72 -11.61 -7.53
C VAL A 56 -6.84 -10.83 -6.21
N THR A 57 -5.94 -11.14 -5.29
CA THR A 57 -5.80 -10.51 -3.97
C THR A 57 -4.40 -9.88 -3.79
N GLN A 58 -3.43 -10.21 -4.64
CA GLN A 58 -2.07 -9.68 -4.56
C GLN A 58 -1.65 -9.13 -5.93
N LEU A 59 -1.32 -7.84 -5.99
CA LEU A 59 -0.95 -7.15 -7.23
C LEU A 59 0.49 -6.64 -7.19
N TYR A 60 1.35 -7.21 -8.02
CA TYR A 60 2.72 -6.72 -8.25
C TYR A 60 2.76 -5.83 -9.49
N PHE A 61 2.77 -4.51 -9.29
CA PHE A 61 2.72 -3.52 -10.35
C PHE A 61 3.99 -2.64 -10.40
N SER A 62 5.09 -3.08 -9.79
CA SER A 62 6.34 -2.32 -9.72
C SER A 62 7.01 -2.17 -11.10
N GLY A 63 7.76 -1.09 -11.32
CA GLY A 63 8.50 -0.89 -12.58
C GLY A 63 7.60 -0.55 -13.78
N ASN A 64 6.45 0.08 -13.54
CA ASN A 64 5.55 0.59 -14.58
C ASN A 64 5.66 2.13 -14.66
N LEU A 65 4.68 2.80 -15.26
CA LEU A 65 4.73 4.23 -15.60
C LEU A 65 3.49 4.97 -15.07
N LEU A 66 3.12 4.71 -13.81
CA LEU A 66 2.01 5.39 -13.14
C LEU A 66 2.49 6.70 -12.50
N GLU A 67 2.55 7.79 -13.28
CA GLU A 67 3.09 9.07 -12.80
C GLU A 67 2.22 9.75 -11.71
N THR A 68 0.90 9.58 -11.80
CA THR A 68 -0.07 10.15 -10.85
C THR A 68 -1.04 9.06 -10.38
N ILE A 69 -1.24 8.97 -9.07
CA ILE A 69 -2.22 8.07 -8.46
C ILE A 69 -3.38 8.88 -7.89
N ASN A 70 -4.59 8.55 -8.30
CA ASN A 70 -5.82 9.09 -7.73
C ASN A 70 -6.90 8.01 -7.64
N ALA A 71 -8.08 8.33 -7.09
CA ALA A 71 -9.16 7.37 -6.93
C ALA A 71 -9.57 6.68 -8.26
N SER A 72 -9.44 7.34 -9.40
CA SER A 72 -9.76 6.76 -10.71
C SER A 72 -8.69 5.80 -11.24
N THR A 73 -7.44 5.93 -10.80
CA THR A 73 -6.32 5.03 -11.18
C THR A 73 -6.66 3.57 -10.90
N PHE A 74 -7.40 3.31 -9.82
CA PHE A 74 -7.75 1.97 -9.35
C PHE A 74 -9.19 1.56 -9.63
N ARG A 75 -9.93 2.30 -10.48
CA ARG A 75 -11.33 1.95 -10.83
C ARG A 75 -11.47 0.53 -11.36
N ASN A 76 -10.47 0.04 -12.10
CA ASN A 76 -10.46 -1.33 -12.64
C ASN A 76 -10.19 -2.43 -11.60
N LEU A 77 -9.86 -2.04 -10.37
CA LEU A 77 -9.66 -2.94 -9.22
C LEU A 77 -10.89 -2.97 -8.29
N GLU A 78 -11.95 -2.22 -8.61
CA GLU A 78 -13.16 -2.16 -7.80
C GLU A 78 -13.77 -3.55 -7.61
N GLY A 79 -14.09 -3.90 -6.36
CA GLY A 79 -14.62 -5.21 -5.98
C GLY A 79 -13.56 -6.29 -5.70
N LEU A 80 -12.28 -6.05 -6.02
CA LEU A 80 -11.20 -6.96 -5.62
C LEU A 80 -10.88 -6.81 -4.13
N LYS A 81 -10.58 -7.94 -3.47
CA LYS A 81 -10.15 -7.97 -2.08
C LYS A 81 -8.63 -7.95 -2.00
N LEU A 82 -8.03 -6.88 -2.50
CA LEU A 82 -6.58 -6.73 -2.53
C LEU A 82 -6.03 -6.60 -1.10
N VAL A 83 -5.15 -7.51 -0.75
CA VAL A 83 -4.38 -7.52 0.51
C VAL A 83 -2.97 -6.98 0.31
N PHE A 84 -2.44 -7.05 -0.90
CA PHE A 84 -1.10 -6.56 -1.23
C PHE A 84 -1.10 -5.81 -2.56
N ILE A 85 -0.46 -4.63 -2.57
CA ILE A 85 -0.25 -3.84 -3.78
C ILE A 85 1.17 -3.30 -3.77
N SER A 86 1.93 -3.58 -4.83
CA SER A 86 3.23 -2.97 -5.07
C SER A 86 3.21 -2.02 -6.25
N LEU A 87 3.51 -0.76 -5.95
CA LEU A 87 3.60 0.37 -6.87
C LEU A 87 5.02 0.94 -6.91
N GLY A 88 6.01 0.19 -6.44
CA GLY A 88 7.39 0.64 -6.43
C GLY A 88 7.96 0.94 -7.82
N GLN A 89 8.89 1.88 -7.92
CA GLN A 89 9.57 2.22 -9.19
C GLN A 89 8.56 2.53 -10.33
N ASN A 90 7.48 3.24 -10.04
CA ASN A 90 6.49 3.65 -11.05
C ASN A 90 6.74 5.06 -11.59
N GLY A 91 7.70 5.78 -11.03
CA GLY A 91 7.91 7.19 -11.32
C GLY A 91 6.79 8.08 -10.77
N ILE A 92 6.13 7.64 -9.69
CA ILE A 92 5.02 8.39 -9.10
C ILE A 92 5.54 9.73 -8.59
N THR A 93 4.86 10.80 -8.97
CA THR A 93 5.17 12.17 -8.58
C THR A 93 4.09 12.77 -7.68
N HIS A 94 2.88 12.22 -7.72
CA HIS A 94 1.76 12.71 -6.94
C HIS A 94 0.78 11.58 -6.60
N ILE A 95 0.26 11.61 -5.38
CA ILE A 95 -0.82 10.74 -4.90
C ILE A 95 -1.87 11.66 -4.26
N THR A 96 -3.13 11.54 -4.68
CA THR A 96 -4.22 12.28 -4.04
C THR A 96 -4.65 11.61 -2.73
N ALA A 97 -5.17 12.39 -1.79
CA ALA A 97 -5.59 11.90 -0.46
C ALA A 97 -6.62 10.74 -0.54
N ASP A 98 -7.48 10.74 -1.55
CA ASP A 98 -8.54 9.74 -1.77
C ASP A 98 -8.07 8.50 -2.57
N ALA A 99 -6.82 8.46 -3.01
CA ALA A 99 -6.29 7.43 -3.90
C ALA A 99 -6.54 6.00 -3.40
N PHE A 100 -6.45 5.77 -2.09
CA PHE A 100 -6.52 4.43 -1.50
C PHE A 100 -7.84 4.14 -0.75
N ILE A 101 -8.85 5.01 -0.84
CA ILE A 101 -10.11 4.89 -0.07
C ILE A 101 -10.88 3.57 -0.30
N GLY A 102 -10.71 2.96 -1.47
CA GLY A 102 -11.37 1.71 -1.86
C GLY A 102 -10.75 0.43 -1.29
N PHE A 103 -9.51 0.47 -0.76
CA PHE A 103 -8.78 -0.73 -0.39
C PHE A 103 -9.07 -1.21 1.04
N ARG A 104 -10.27 -1.76 1.24
CA ARG A 104 -10.77 -2.18 2.56
C ARG A 104 -10.10 -3.42 3.17
N PHE A 105 -9.30 -4.13 2.39
CA PHE A 105 -8.64 -5.38 2.80
C PHE A 105 -7.11 -5.28 2.77
N LEU A 106 -6.56 -4.09 2.51
CA LEU A 106 -5.13 -3.89 2.34
C LEU A 106 -4.38 -4.26 3.61
N LEU A 107 -3.44 -5.18 3.49
CA LEU A 107 -2.49 -5.57 4.54
C LEU A 107 -1.17 -4.84 4.35
N GLU A 108 -0.73 -4.74 3.09
CA GLU A 108 0.60 -4.28 2.73
C GLU A 108 0.59 -3.39 1.49
N LEU A 109 1.32 -2.27 1.58
CA LEU A 109 1.51 -1.29 0.51
C LEU A 109 3.00 -1.04 0.27
N ASP A 110 3.45 -1.28 -0.97
CA ASP A 110 4.82 -0.99 -1.39
C ASP A 110 4.86 0.21 -2.33
N LEU A 111 5.43 1.32 -1.86
CA LEU A 111 5.64 2.56 -2.63
C LEU A 111 7.12 2.82 -2.92
N ARG A 112 8.01 1.84 -2.69
CA ARG A 112 9.46 2.05 -2.74
C ARG A 112 9.94 2.67 -4.05
N TRP A 113 11.03 3.40 -3.98
CA TRP A 113 11.72 3.92 -5.16
C TRP A 113 10.84 4.85 -6.01
N ASN A 114 10.00 5.65 -5.35
CA ASN A 114 9.27 6.77 -5.95
C ASN A 114 9.80 8.09 -5.34
N PRO A 115 10.99 8.56 -5.76
CA PRO A 115 11.75 9.61 -5.07
C PRO A 115 11.10 11.00 -5.10
N LYS A 116 10.09 11.20 -5.94
CA LYS A 116 9.37 12.48 -6.04
C LYS A 116 8.23 12.60 -5.01
N LEU A 117 7.85 11.50 -4.35
CA LEU A 117 6.85 11.53 -3.28
C LEU A 117 7.46 12.07 -1.99
N THR A 118 6.83 13.09 -1.43
CA THR A 118 7.22 13.64 -0.12
C THR A 118 6.59 12.83 1.02
N PRO A 119 7.13 12.91 2.24
CA PRO A 119 6.49 12.33 3.42
C PRO A 119 5.03 12.75 3.59
N SER A 120 4.74 14.05 3.43
CA SER A 120 3.39 14.61 3.58
C SER A 120 2.40 14.04 2.56
N MET A 121 2.79 13.91 1.29
CA MET A 121 1.94 13.29 0.27
C MET A 121 1.58 11.85 0.61
N VAL A 122 2.54 11.07 1.13
CA VAL A 122 2.27 9.70 1.57
C VAL A 122 1.37 9.70 2.80
N ALA A 123 1.65 10.58 3.78
CA ALA A 123 0.85 10.72 5.00
C ALA A 123 -0.62 11.05 4.69
N ASP A 124 -0.88 11.99 3.78
CA ASP A 124 -2.23 12.39 3.36
C ASP A 124 -2.96 11.24 2.65
N ALA A 125 -2.26 10.51 1.77
CA ALA A 125 -2.83 9.39 1.03
C ALA A 125 -3.19 8.21 1.93
N VAL A 126 -2.38 7.90 2.94
CA VAL A 126 -2.66 6.79 3.86
C VAL A 126 -3.68 7.14 4.94
N ALA A 127 -3.81 8.42 5.32
CA ALA A 127 -4.77 8.86 6.34
C ALA A 127 -6.23 8.51 6.02
N HIS A 128 -6.55 8.36 4.73
CA HIS A 128 -7.90 8.07 4.24
C HIS A 128 -8.12 6.59 3.87
N ILE A 129 -7.14 5.72 4.14
CA ILE A 129 -7.31 4.28 3.95
C ILE A 129 -8.34 3.78 4.96
N ASN A 130 -9.51 3.38 4.48
CA ASN A 130 -10.53 2.77 5.31
C ASN A 130 -10.31 1.25 5.42
N CYS A 131 -9.23 0.86 6.10
CA CYS A 131 -8.86 -0.54 6.31
C CYS A 131 -8.38 -0.80 7.74
N ILE A 132 -8.95 -1.81 8.39
CA ILE A 132 -8.55 -2.21 9.75
C ILE A 132 -7.30 -3.12 9.78
N ASN A 133 -6.91 -3.67 8.63
CA ASN A 133 -5.87 -4.68 8.52
C ASN A 133 -4.57 -4.16 7.93
N PHE A 134 -4.44 -2.85 7.68
CA PHE A 134 -3.21 -2.28 7.16
C PHE A 134 -2.11 -2.37 8.21
N LYS A 135 -1.05 -3.14 7.92
CA LYS A 135 0.00 -3.51 8.88
C LYS A 135 1.41 -3.24 8.39
N HIS A 136 1.62 -3.16 7.08
CA HIS A 136 2.95 -3.09 6.50
C HIS A 136 3.01 -2.02 5.41
N ILE A 137 3.98 -1.12 5.52
CA ILE A 137 4.27 -0.14 4.47
C ILE A 137 5.77 -0.16 4.14
N ILE A 138 6.07 -0.18 2.83
CA ILE A 138 7.44 -0.19 2.30
C ILE A 138 7.70 1.14 1.58
N LEU A 139 8.66 1.89 2.11
CA LEU A 139 9.04 3.25 1.70
C LEU A 139 10.57 3.35 1.55
N ASN A 140 11.17 2.29 1.01
CA ASN A 140 12.60 2.24 0.74
C ASN A 140 12.96 3.15 -0.45
N ARG A 141 14.14 3.77 -0.45
CA ARG A 141 14.66 4.58 -1.57
C ARG A 141 13.75 5.75 -1.97
N MET A 142 13.15 6.43 -1.00
CA MET A 142 12.27 7.59 -1.23
C MET A 142 13.04 8.92 -1.25
N ILE A 143 14.35 8.88 -1.01
CA ILE A 143 15.28 10.03 -0.95
C ILE A 143 14.90 11.11 0.08
N TRP A 144 14.10 10.75 1.09
CA TRP A 144 13.67 11.69 2.12
C TRP A 144 14.85 12.20 2.95
N ARG A 145 14.97 13.53 3.05
CA ARG A 145 16.05 14.20 3.80
C ARG A 145 15.69 14.52 5.25
N ASN A 146 14.40 14.52 5.55
CA ASN A 146 13.86 14.77 6.88
C ASN A 146 13.11 13.54 7.35
N GLU A 147 13.10 13.33 8.67
CA GLU A 147 12.29 12.31 9.29
C GLU A 147 10.78 12.53 8.96
N PRO A 148 10.04 11.49 8.54
CA PRO A 148 8.66 11.62 8.10
C PRO A 148 7.67 11.64 9.29
N THR A 149 7.73 12.68 10.12
CA THR A 149 6.94 12.77 11.37
C THR A 149 5.43 12.72 11.16
N GLU A 150 4.91 13.46 10.17
CA GLU A 150 3.50 13.48 9.80
C GLU A 150 2.98 12.09 9.38
N LEU A 151 3.84 11.30 8.73
CA LEU A 151 3.48 9.94 8.33
C LEU A 151 3.25 9.06 9.55
N TYR A 152 4.06 9.16 10.60
CA TYR A 152 3.86 8.37 11.82
C TYR A 152 2.49 8.67 12.46
N ILE A 153 2.09 9.94 12.46
CA ILE A 153 0.78 10.38 12.97
C ILE A 153 -0.35 9.76 12.13
N SER A 154 -0.28 9.88 10.81
CA SER A 154 -1.28 9.27 9.91
C SER A 154 -1.35 7.74 10.07
N LEU A 155 -0.20 7.09 10.29
CA LEU A 155 -0.10 5.65 10.48
C LEU A 155 -0.58 5.18 11.87
N SER A 156 -0.64 6.07 12.87
CA SER A 156 -1.05 5.72 14.25
C SER A 156 -2.50 5.24 14.36
N HIS A 157 -3.34 5.57 13.38
CA HIS A 157 -4.72 5.07 13.28
C HIS A 157 -4.79 3.58 12.91
N PHE A 158 -3.68 3.00 12.46
CA PHE A 158 -3.58 1.61 12.05
C PHE A 158 -2.74 0.79 13.03
N ASN A 159 -2.88 -0.53 12.96
CA ASN A 159 -2.04 -1.46 13.70
C ASN A 159 -0.78 -1.78 12.87
N ILE A 160 0.04 -0.77 12.57
CA ILE A 160 1.27 -0.97 11.81
C ILE A 160 2.24 -1.84 12.61
N GLN A 161 2.64 -2.96 12.00
CA GLN A 161 3.56 -3.95 12.57
C GLN A 161 4.92 -3.90 11.88
N LYS A 162 4.98 -3.45 10.62
CA LYS A 162 6.22 -3.39 9.87
C LYS A 162 6.33 -2.08 9.09
N LEU A 163 7.46 -1.40 9.24
CA LEU A 163 7.79 -0.17 8.54
C LEU A 163 9.19 -0.28 7.96
N GLU A 164 9.28 -0.24 6.63
CA GLU A 164 10.55 -0.21 5.93
C GLU A 164 10.80 1.17 5.31
N MET A 165 11.91 1.79 5.66
CA MET A 165 12.38 3.09 5.16
C MET A 165 13.88 3.03 4.85
N LEU A 166 14.38 1.87 4.40
CA LEU A 166 15.77 1.66 4.00
C LEU A 166 16.19 2.62 2.89
N GLU A 167 17.47 2.98 2.85
CA GLU A 167 18.05 3.78 1.76
C GLU A 167 17.35 5.14 1.59
N ASN A 168 16.97 5.77 2.69
CA ASN A 168 16.58 7.17 2.74
C ASN A 168 17.75 8.06 3.24
N ASN A 169 17.56 9.38 3.17
CA ASN A 169 18.64 10.36 3.33
C ASN A 169 18.45 11.27 4.56
N PHE A 170 17.68 10.85 5.56
CA PHE A 170 17.51 11.64 6.78
C PHE A 170 18.62 11.30 7.78
N GLU A 171 19.17 12.34 8.40
CA GLU A 171 20.31 12.22 9.33
C GLU A 171 19.88 12.02 10.79
N ASN A 172 18.69 12.54 11.12
CA ASN A 172 18.16 12.57 12.46
C ASN A 172 16.94 11.65 12.55
N LEU A 173 16.87 10.88 13.64
CA LEU A 173 15.75 10.01 13.95
C LEU A 173 15.33 10.19 15.41
N ASN A 174 14.08 10.58 15.62
CA ASN A 174 13.45 10.68 16.92
C ASN A 174 12.65 9.40 17.22
N MET A 175 13.31 8.43 17.85
CA MET A 175 12.66 7.16 18.18
C MET A 175 11.54 7.30 19.20
N THR A 176 11.54 8.35 20.06
CA THR A 176 10.42 8.62 20.96
C THR A 176 9.14 8.84 20.16
N LEU A 177 9.18 9.80 19.23
CA LEU A 177 8.01 10.13 18.41
C LEU A 177 7.53 8.92 17.59
N LEU A 178 8.46 8.15 17.02
CA LEU A 178 8.13 6.93 16.28
C LEU A 178 7.45 5.90 17.20
N SER A 179 8.02 5.65 18.37
CA SER A 179 7.51 4.66 19.34
C SER A 179 6.16 5.04 19.97
N GLU A 180 5.90 6.33 20.17
CA GLU A 180 4.63 6.85 20.71
C GLU A 180 3.48 6.71 19.71
N ASN A 181 3.76 6.88 18.42
CA ASN A 181 2.74 6.78 17.37
C ASN A 181 2.54 5.34 16.88
N LEU A 182 3.62 4.55 16.74
CA LEU A 182 3.59 3.21 16.17
C LEU A 182 3.75 2.14 17.26
N VAL A 183 2.84 2.15 18.23
CA VAL A 183 2.93 1.33 19.46
C VAL A 183 2.88 -0.19 19.22
N GLN A 184 2.44 -0.62 18.04
CA GLN A 184 2.34 -2.03 17.66
C GLN A 184 3.48 -2.51 16.76
N LEU A 185 4.46 -1.65 16.48
CA LEU A 185 5.54 -1.92 15.55
C LEU A 185 6.41 -3.08 16.07
N LYS A 186 6.63 -4.06 15.20
CA LYS A 186 7.43 -5.26 15.42
C LYS A 186 8.72 -5.24 14.63
N GLU A 187 8.69 -4.71 13.42
CA GLU A 187 9.84 -4.66 12.52
C GLU A 187 10.03 -3.24 12.00
N LEU A 188 11.21 -2.68 12.24
CA LEU A 188 11.61 -1.36 11.76
C LEU A 188 12.92 -1.47 11.00
N SER A 189 12.91 -1.07 9.73
CA SER A 189 14.09 -1.08 8.87
C SER A 189 14.44 0.33 8.41
N ILE A 190 15.56 0.88 8.88
CA ILE A 190 16.02 2.24 8.55
C ILE A 190 17.54 2.27 8.25
N GLY A 191 18.10 1.14 7.83
CA GLY A 191 19.48 1.01 7.36
C GLY A 191 19.79 1.70 6.03
N TYR A 192 21.07 1.63 5.65
CA TYR A 192 21.63 2.08 4.37
C TYR A 192 21.40 3.57 4.06
N GLY A 193 21.36 4.40 5.10
CA GLY A 193 21.19 5.84 4.98
C GLY A 193 22.37 6.61 5.57
N ILE A 194 22.09 7.84 5.99
CA ILE A 194 23.08 8.75 6.59
C ILE A 194 22.77 9.07 8.06
N ILE A 195 21.96 8.24 8.71
CA ILE A 195 21.55 8.45 10.10
C ILE A 195 22.79 8.52 10.97
N SER A 196 22.92 9.65 11.69
CA SER A 196 24.04 9.95 12.57
C SER A 196 23.58 10.23 14.00
N ILE A 197 22.34 10.70 14.18
CA ILE A 197 21.76 11.03 15.49
C ILE A 197 20.45 10.25 15.67
N ILE A 198 20.42 9.46 16.74
CA ILE A 198 19.21 8.77 17.20
C ILE A 198 18.92 9.23 18.62
N GLN A 199 17.77 9.86 18.81
CA GLN A 199 17.22 10.10 20.15
C GLN A 199 16.64 8.77 20.66
N PRO A 200 16.87 8.39 21.93
CA PRO A 200 16.32 7.16 22.50
C PRO A 200 14.80 7.13 22.37
N GLY A 201 14.22 5.94 22.21
CA GLY A 201 12.77 5.72 22.20
C GLY A 201 12.45 4.37 22.82
N TYR A 202 11.17 4.11 23.11
CA TYR A 202 10.77 2.94 23.88
C TYR A 202 9.69 2.14 23.14
N PHE A 203 10.11 1.11 22.42
CA PHE A 203 9.18 0.22 21.73
C PHE A 203 8.77 -0.94 22.62
N GLN A 204 7.47 -1.16 22.77
CA GLN A 204 6.95 -2.25 23.60
C GLN A 204 6.95 -3.61 22.88
N LYS A 205 6.91 -3.60 21.54
CA LYS A 205 6.70 -4.81 20.71
C LYS A 205 7.75 -5.00 19.63
N LEU A 206 8.78 -4.16 19.57
CA LEU A 206 9.77 -4.21 18.50
C LEU A 206 10.65 -5.45 18.67
N GLU A 207 10.55 -6.35 17.70
CA GLU A 207 11.27 -7.62 17.63
C GLU A 207 12.54 -7.46 16.77
N ILE A 208 12.46 -6.65 15.72
CA ILE A 208 13.55 -6.45 14.75
C ILE A 208 13.77 -4.96 14.50
N LEU A 209 15.01 -4.53 14.69
CA LEU A 209 15.50 -3.19 14.34
C LEU A 209 16.70 -3.33 13.39
N ASP A 210 16.47 -3.06 12.10
CA ASP A 210 17.53 -3.01 11.10
C ASP A 210 18.05 -1.57 10.92
N LEU A 211 19.27 -1.35 11.39
CA LEU A 211 20.04 -0.11 11.23
C LEU A 211 21.35 -0.33 10.47
N HIS A 212 21.50 -1.45 9.77
CA HIS A 212 22.75 -1.80 9.09
C HIS A 212 23.15 -0.71 8.10
N TYR A 213 24.47 -0.52 7.90
CA TYR A 213 25.01 0.45 6.95
C TYR A 213 24.57 1.91 7.18
N ASN A 214 24.24 2.29 8.43
CA ASN A 214 24.22 3.69 8.85
C ASN A 214 25.59 4.14 9.41
N ASN A 215 25.79 5.46 9.55
CA ASN A 215 27.01 6.01 10.11
C ASN A 215 27.17 5.61 11.57
N ARG A 216 28.37 5.13 11.99
CA ARG A 216 28.72 4.62 13.34
C ARG A 216 27.75 5.03 14.48
N ILE A 217 26.65 4.28 14.63
CA ILE A 217 25.64 4.52 15.68
C ILE A 217 26.12 3.80 16.96
N PRO A 218 26.34 4.50 18.08
CA PRO A 218 26.60 3.84 19.35
C PRO A 218 25.34 3.07 19.79
N LEU A 219 25.43 1.74 19.86
CA LEU A 219 24.33 0.85 20.27
C LEU A 219 23.88 1.05 21.74
N THR A 220 24.61 1.86 22.52
CA THR A 220 24.36 2.15 23.93
C THR A 220 23.11 3.00 24.21
N LYS A 221 22.30 3.34 23.20
CA LYS A 221 21.07 4.14 23.32
C LYS A 221 19.77 3.41 23.01
N PHE A 222 19.81 2.12 22.66
CA PHE A 222 18.61 1.34 22.37
C PHE A 222 18.14 0.61 23.63
N PHE A 223 17.15 1.15 24.32
CA PHE A 223 16.40 0.40 25.32
C PHE A 223 15.32 -0.41 24.60
N LEU A 224 15.74 -1.48 23.93
CA LEU A 224 14.83 -2.58 23.58
C LEU A 224 14.61 -3.36 24.89
N LYS A 225 13.37 -3.45 25.36
CA LYS A 225 13.00 -4.45 26.37
C LYS A 225 12.47 -5.69 25.70
#